data_AF-A0A521KS85-F1
#
_entry.id   AF-A0A521KS85-F1
#
_cell.length_a   1.000
_cell.length_b   1.000
_cell.length_c   1.000
_cell.angle_alpha   90.00
_cell.angle_beta   90.00
_cell.angle_gamma   90.00
#
_symmetry.space_group_name_H-M   'P 1'
#
loop_
_entity.id
_entity.type
_entity.pdbx_description
1 polymer ?
#
loop_
_entity_poly.entity_id
_entity_poly.type
_entity_poly.pdbx_seq_one_letter_code
_entity_poly.pdbx_strand_id
1 'polypeptide(L)'
;MQEAFDLVDSLVANISRVIIGKEHVTRLVLAALLSRGHVLLEDKPGVGKTMLARALAASVSCSFKRIQCTPDLLPVDITGYVDIRSQEFKRGPIFGNIVLADEINRATPRTQSALLEAMGERQVSIDGETHPLPDPFFVIATQNPVEHHGVNDLPEAQLDRFQIMVSLGYADAQEEKRLVMDRQHTDPLQLLKPVTDVEGLRRLIGSVLEVKVAEALIDYGVGLVRATRSSKLLEVGASTRCTLQLVRLAQSHALVNRRTYVIPDDLKMLAHHVLPHRVTPASAPGEGMSMTQWKQECVSSILSEVRLQDA
;
A
#
# COMPACT_ATOMS: atom_id res chain seq x y z
N MET A 1 -9.92 20.88 -8.50
CA MET A 1 -8.66 20.86 -7.72
C MET A 1 -8.79 21.37 -6.29
N GLN A 2 -9.28 22.59 -6.00
CA GLN A 2 -9.36 23.08 -4.60
C GLN A 2 -10.18 22.14 -3.69
N GLU A 3 -11.36 21.71 -4.13
CA GLU A 3 -12.19 20.73 -3.40
C GLU A 3 -11.45 19.41 -3.12
N ALA A 4 -10.61 18.96 -4.06
CA ALA A 4 -9.81 17.75 -3.89
C ALA A 4 -8.76 17.92 -2.79
N PHE A 5 -8.09 19.07 -2.75
CA PHE A 5 -7.12 19.39 -1.69
C PHE A 5 -7.77 19.44 -0.31
N ASP A 6 -8.92 20.12 -0.21
CA ASP A 6 -9.60 20.28 1.08
C ASP A 6 -10.19 18.95 1.58
N LEU A 7 -10.63 18.08 0.66
CA LEU A 7 -11.03 16.71 1.00
C LEU A 7 -9.84 15.84 1.45
N VAL A 8 -8.68 15.94 0.80
CA VAL A 8 -7.46 15.26 1.25
C VAL A 8 -7.10 15.69 2.67
N ASP A 9 -7.05 17.00 2.93
CA ASP A 9 -6.69 17.51 4.26
C ASP A 9 -7.70 17.07 5.32
N SER A 10 -9.00 17.02 4.96
CA SER A 10 -10.04 16.48 5.83
C SER A 10 -9.85 14.99 6.12
N LEU A 11 -9.49 14.19 5.12
CA LEU A 11 -9.19 12.77 5.28
C LEU A 11 -7.97 12.55 6.18
N VAL A 12 -6.87 13.25 5.92
CA VAL A 12 -5.64 13.18 6.73
C VAL A 12 -5.95 13.58 8.17
N ALA A 13 -6.60 14.72 8.38
CA ALA A 13 -6.97 15.19 9.72
C ALA A 13 -7.89 14.22 10.46
N ASN A 14 -8.84 13.56 9.77
CA ASN A 14 -9.73 12.58 10.38
C ASN A 14 -8.99 11.31 10.79
N ILE A 15 -8.10 10.80 9.95
CA ILE A 15 -7.27 9.62 10.24
C ILE A 15 -6.27 9.92 11.38
N SER A 16 -5.69 11.13 11.41
CA SER A 16 -4.75 11.56 12.45
C SER A 16 -5.36 11.68 13.85
N ARG A 17 -6.70 11.67 13.99
CA ARG A 17 -7.36 11.53 15.30
C ARG A 17 -7.18 10.16 15.92
N VAL A 18 -6.92 9.13 15.10
CA VAL A 18 -6.71 7.75 15.54
C VAL A 18 -5.22 7.39 15.47
N ILE A 19 -4.54 7.86 14.43
CA ILE A 19 -3.12 7.58 14.17
C ILE A 19 -2.28 8.81 14.49
N ILE A 20 -1.74 8.83 15.71
CA ILE A 20 -0.95 9.95 16.24
C ILE A 20 0.47 9.89 15.67
N GLY A 21 1.00 11.03 15.22
CA GLY A 21 2.41 11.15 14.84
C GLY A 21 2.80 10.59 13.47
N LYS A 22 1.87 9.91 12.77
CA LYS A 22 2.17 9.22 11.50
C LYS A 22 1.51 9.90 10.29
N GLU A 23 1.49 11.23 10.26
CA GLU A 23 0.89 11.97 9.15
C GLU A 23 1.57 11.63 7.81
N HIS A 24 2.91 11.55 7.80
CA HIS A 24 3.65 11.20 6.59
C HIS A 24 3.23 9.84 6.02
N VAL A 25 3.16 8.80 6.86
CA VAL A 25 2.72 7.46 6.44
C VAL A 25 1.25 7.47 6.00
N THR A 26 0.40 8.24 6.69
CA THR A 26 -1.01 8.42 6.30
C THR A 26 -1.13 9.01 4.91
N ARG A 27 -0.33 10.05 4.59
CA ARG A 27 -0.28 10.66 3.26
C ARG A 27 0.24 9.69 2.19
N LEU A 28 1.25 8.87 2.49
CA LEU A 28 1.74 7.83 1.57
C LEU A 28 0.68 6.77 1.28
N VAL A 29 -0.02 6.27 2.31
CA VAL A 29 -1.10 5.29 2.15
C VAL A 29 -2.28 5.87 1.38
N LEU A 30 -2.64 7.13 1.65
CA LEU A 30 -3.66 7.84 0.89
C LEU A 30 -3.23 8.03 -0.56
N ALA A 31 -1.96 8.38 -0.83
CA ALA A 31 -1.43 8.49 -2.18
C ALA A 31 -1.49 7.15 -2.94
N ALA A 32 -1.20 6.03 -2.27
CA ALA A 32 -1.34 4.69 -2.84
C ALA A 32 -2.81 4.36 -3.17
N LEU A 33 -3.75 4.65 -2.25
CA LEU A 33 -5.18 4.48 -2.50
C LEU A 33 -5.65 5.29 -3.72
N LEU A 34 -5.28 6.58 -3.76
CA LEU A 34 -5.72 7.49 -4.82
C LEU A 34 -5.07 7.18 -6.18
N SER A 35 -3.88 6.59 -6.18
CA SER A 35 -3.25 6.06 -7.40
C SER A 35 -3.72 4.64 -7.77
N ARG A 36 -4.74 4.12 -7.07
CA ARG A 36 -5.31 2.77 -7.26
C ARG A 36 -4.29 1.64 -7.03
N GLY A 37 -3.24 1.84 -6.24
CA GLY A 37 -2.30 0.79 -5.86
C GLY A 37 -2.71 0.04 -4.59
N HIS A 38 -1.84 -0.86 -4.13
CA HIS A 38 -1.99 -1.59 -2.86
C HIS A 38 -0.77 -1.37 -1.97
N VAL A 39 -0.92 -1.52 -0.65
CA VAL A 39 0.15 -1.23 0.31
C VAL A 39 0.54 -2.49 1.07
N LEU A 40 1.84 -2.69 1.24
CA LEU A 40 2.40 -3.67 2.17
C LEU A 40 2.99 -2.96 3.39
N LEU A 41 2.50 -3.30 4.58
CA LEU A 41 2.96 -2.78 5.87
C LEU A 41 3.88 -3.79 6.56
N GLU A 42 5.18 -3.62 6.34
CA GLU A 42 6.20 -4.41 7.02
C GLU A 42 6.57 -3.74 8.34
N ASP A 43 6.25 -4.40 9.45
CA ASP A 43 6.51 -3.81 10.78
C ASP A 43 6.30 -4.82 11.91
N LYS A 44 6.72 -4.42 13.11
CA LYS A 44 6.47 -5.19 14.33
C LYS A 44 4.98 -5.20 14.71
N PRO A 45 4.53 -6.20 15.51
CA PRO A 45 3.18 -6.20 16.07
C PRO A 45 2.90 -4.97 16.93
N GLY A 46 1.64 -4.53 16.97
CA GLY A 46 1.19 -3.47 17.88
C GLY A 46 1.36 -2.02 17.40
N VAL A 47 1.97 -1.76 16.24
CA VAL A 47 2.24 -0.39 15.73
C VAL A 47 1.03 0.33 15.10
N GLY A 48 -0.20 -0.17 15.30
CA GLY A 48 -1.41 0.50 14.82
C GLY A 48 -1.80 0.26 13.35
N LYS A 49 -1.22 -0.74 12.67
CA LYS A 49 -1.56 -1.10 11.26
C LYS A 49 -3.06 -1.31 11.04
N THR A 50 -3.67 -2.10 11.92
CA THR A 50 -5.12 -2.37 11.89
C THR A 50 -5.93 -1.09 12.12
N MET A 51 -5.46 -0.20 13.00
CA MET A 51 -6.14 1.06 13.27
C MET A 51 -6.07 2.00 12.06
N LEU A 52 -4.95 2.03 11.33
CA LEU A 52 -4.81 2.84 10.11
C LEU A 52 -5.83 2.41 9.04
N ALA A 53 -5.93 1.10 8.78
CA ALA A 53 -6.87 0.56 7.80
C ALA A 53 -8.33 0.84 8.18
N ARG A 54 -8.68 0.67 9.46
CA ARG A 54 -10.03 0.97 9.97
C ARG A 54 -10.34 2.47 9.96
N ALA A 55 -9.39 3.32 10.34
CA ALA A 55 -9.57 4.77 10.35
C ALA A 55 -9.76 5.32 8.93
N LEU A 56 -9.02 4.79 7.95
CA LEU A 56 -9.20 5.13 6.54
C LEU A 56 -10.61 4.76 6.05
N ALA A 57 -11.07 3.54 6.36
CA ALA A 57 -12.41 3.06 5.99
C ALA A 57 -13.56 3.64 6.81
N ALA A 58 -13.30 4.23 7.97
CA ALA A 58 -14.30 5.01 8.71
C ALA A 58 -14.36 6.46 8.20
N SER A 59 -13.25 6.98 7.68
CA SER A 59 -13.15 8.34 7.13
C SER A 59 -13.79 8.45 5.74
N VAL A 60 -13.69 7.38 4.95
CA VAL A 60 -14.46 7.21 3.71
C VAL A 60 -15.59 6.25 4.05
N SER A 61 -16.87 6.65 3.98
CA SER A 61 -18.01 5.79 4.30
C SER A 61 -18.14 4.58 3.35
N CYS A 62 -17.25 3.61 3.47
CA CYS A 62 -17.10 2.46 2.59
C CYS A 62 -16.95 1.16 3.38
N SER A 63 -17.05 0.03 2.69
CA SER A 63 -16.94 -1.27 3.34
C SER A 63 -15.50 -1.58 3.75
N PHE A 64 -15.34 -2.04 5.00
CA PHE A 64 -14.09 -2.55 5.54
C PHE A 64 -14.20 -4.06 5.77
N LYS A 65 -13.19 -4.81 5.35
CA LYS A 65 -13.07 -6.25 5.62
C LYS A 65 -11.67 -6.57 6.13
N ARG A 66 -11.59 -7.45 7.12
CA ARG A 66 -10.33 -7.95 7.66
C ARG A 66 -10.22 -9.44 7.36
N ILE A 67 -9.07 -9.83 6.81
CA ILE A 67 -8.66 -11.20 6.56
C ILE A 67 -7.48 -11.44 7.48
N GLN A 68 -7.63 -12.31 8.47
CA GLN A 68 -6.51 -12.77 9.27
C GLN A 68 -5.88 -13.93 8.52
N CYS A 69 -4.64 -13.78 8.05
CA CYS A 69 -3.93 -14.85 7.40
C CYS A 69 -3.40 -15.83 8.45
N THR A 70 -3.84 -17.08 8.35
CA THR A 70 -3.44 -18.20 9.18
C THR A 70 -3.03 -19.39 8.30
N PRO A 71 -2.25 -20.35 8.81
CA PRO A 71 -1.81 -21.50 8.02
C PRO A 71 -2.95 -22.38 7.47
N ASP A 72 -4.11 -22.34 8.13
CA ASP A 72 -5.32 -23.08 7.77
C ASP A 72 -6.30 -22.30 6.87
N LEU A 73 -6.05 -21.00 6.62
CA LEU A 73 -6.89 -20.17 5.77
C LEU A 73 -6.92 -20.71 4.34
N LEU A 74 -8.11 -21.00 3.81
CA LEU A 74 -8.27 -21.50 2.45
C LEU A 74 -8.52 -20.35 1.46
N PRO A 75 -8.22 -20.54 0.15
CA PRO A 75 -8.54 -19.56 -0.89
C PRO A 75 -10.02 -19.14 -0.89
N VAL A 76 -10.94 -20.09 -0.70
CA VAL A 76 -12.39 -19.85 -0.68
C VAL A 76 -12.85 -19.00 0.50
N ASP A 77 -12.09 -18.97 1.60
CA ASP A 77 -12.37 -18.10 2.74
C ASP A 77 -12.04 -16.63 2.43
N ILE A 78 -11.26 -16.37 1.37
CA ILE A 78 -10.92 -15.04 0.86
C ILE A 78 -11.86 -14.64 -0.27
N THR A 79 -11.96 -15.50 -1.29
CA THR A 79 -12.68 -15.23 -2.54
C THR A 79 -14.17 -15.49 -2.41
N GLY A 80 -14.60 -16.34 -1.49
CA GLY A 80 -15.97 -16.82 -1.39
C GLY A 80 -16.18 -18.16 -2.09
N TYR A 81 -17.42 -18.65 -2.02
CA TYR A 81 -17.83 -19.95 -2.54
C TYR A 81 -19.28 -19.92 -3.02
N VAL A 82 -19.67 -20.84 -3.89
CA VAL A 82 -21.07 -21.07 -4.26
C VAL A 82 -21.69 -22.04 -3.26
N ASP A 83 -22.77 -21.62 -2.60
CA ASP A 83 -23.48 -22.47 -1.65
C ASP A 83 -24.23 -23.57 -2.40
N ILE A 84 -23.94 -24.83 -2.09
CA ILE A 84 -24.49 -25.99 -2.81
C ILE A 84 -26.02 -26.06 -2.76
N ARG A 85 -26.64 -25.55 -1.68
CA ARG A 85 -28.10 -25.65 -1.48
C ARG A 85 -28.85 -24.54 -2.19
N SER A 86 -28.36 -23.32 -2.07
CA SER A 86 -28.99 -22.13 -2.65
C SER A 86 -28.51 -21.83 -4.07
N GLN A 87 -27.40 -22.42 -4.51
CA GLN A 87 -26.68 -22.08 -5.74
C GLN A 87 -26.31 -20.59 -5.80
N GLU A 88 -26.29 -19.90 -4.67
CA GLU A 88 -25.92 -18.49 -4.58
C GLU A 88 -24.44 -18.35 -4.26
N PHE A 89 -23.80 -17.40 -4.94
CA PHE A 89 -22.44 -17.01 -4.61
C PHE A 89 -22.39 -16.24 -3.28
N LYS A 90 -21.73 -16.83 -2.29
CA LYS A 90 -21.40 -16.17 -1.02
C LYS A 90 -20.05 -15.49 -1.15
N ARG A 91 -20.10 -14.17 -1.31
CA ARG A 91 -18.93 -13.29 -1.45
C ARG A 91 -18.01 -13.40 -0.23
N GLY A 92 -16.74 -13.64 -0.47
CA GLY A 92 -15.70 -13.60 0.56
C GLY A 92 -15.37 -12.17 1.03
N PRO A 93 -14.52 -12.05 2.06
CA PRO A 93 -14.07 -10.76 2.60
C PRO A 93 -13.28 -9.91 1.59
N ILE A 94 -12.80 -10.47 0.48
CA ILE A 94 -12.14 -9.69 -0.57
C ILE A 94 -13.07 -8.66 -1.25
N PHE A 95 -14.40 -8.83 -1.16
CA PHE A 95 -15.39 -7.90 -1.72
C PHE A 95 -15.63 -6.66 -0.84
N GLY A 96 -14.61 -6.20 -0.11
CA GLY A 96 -14.61 -4.92 0.60
C GLY A 96 -13.94 -3.81 -0.22
N ASN A 97 -14.31 -2.55 0.00
CA ASN A 97 -13.62 -1.41 -0.62
C ASN A 97 -12.21 -1.26 -0.05
N ILE A 98 -12.06 -1.42 1.27
CA ILE A 98 -10.78 -1.47 1.96
C ILE A 98 -10.67 -2.82 2.65
N VAL A 99 -9.68 -3.61 2.25
CA VAL A 99 -9.38 -4.92 2.79
C VAL A 99 -8.04 -4.89 3.52
N LEU A 100 -8.05 -5.29 4.79
CA LEU A 100 -6.85 -5.53 5.57
C LEU A 100 -6.52 -7.04 5.53
N ALA A 101 -5.40 -7.41 4.92
CA ALA A 101 -4.85 -8.76 4.97
C ALA A 101 -3.73 -8.82 6.01
N ASP A 102 -4.06 -9.24 7.22
CA ASP A 102 -3.15 -9.22 8.36
C ASP A 102 -2.27 -10.46 8.37
N GLU A 103 -0.95 -10.27 8.50
CA GLU A 103 0.07 -11.33 8.55
C GLU A 103 0.05 -12.23 7.30
N ILE A 104 0.05 -11.61 6.11
CA ILE A 104 -0.06 -12.30 4.82
C ILE A 104 0.95 -13.44 4.64
N ASN A 105 2.12 -13.32 5.25
CA ASN A 105 3.17 -14.33 5.23
C ASN A 105 2.82 -15.60 6.04
N ARG A 106 1.79 -15.61 6.88
CA ARG A 106 1.33 -16.82 7.60
C ARG A 106 0.40 -17.71 6.78
N ALA A 107 -0.20 -17.17 5.72
CA ALA A 107 -1.04 -17.95 4.80
C ALA A 107 -0.20 -18.87 3.92
N THR A 108 -0.80 -19.96 3.43
CA THR A 108 -0.15 -20.85 2.46
C THR A 108 0.09 -20.13 1.11
N PRO A 109 1.08 -20.54 0.29
CA PRO A 109 1.32 -19.93 -1.02
C PRO A 109 0.09 -19.93 -1.94
N ARG A 110 -0.76 -20.96 -1.84
CA ARG A 110 -2.01 -21.05 -2.62
C ARG A 110 -3.02 -19.97 -2.19
N THR A 111 -3.16 -19.74 -0.88
CA THR A 111 -4.06 -18.74 -0.32
C THR A 111 -3.55 -17.31 -0.59
N GLN A 112 -2.23 -17.08 -0.47
CA GLN A 112 -1.60 -15.82 -0.89
C GLN A 112 -1.87 -15.54 -2.36
N SER A 113 -1.71 -16.54 -3.23
CA SER A 113 -1.95 -16.41 -4.68
C SER A 113 -3.39 -15.97 -4.98
N ALA A 114 -4.39 -16.54 -4.31
CA ALA A 114 -5.80 -16.16 -4.51
C ALA A 114 -6.08 -14.69 -4.16
N LEU A 115 -5.52 -14.19 -3.05
CA LEU A 115 -5.61 -12.79 -2.66
C LEU A 115 -4.94 -11.87 -3.70
N LEU A 116 -3.74 -12.24 -4.13
CA LEU A 116 -2.91 -11.46 -5.04
C LEU A 116 -3.43 -11.46 -6.49
N GLU A 117 -4.06 -12.54 -6.91
CA GLU A 117 -4.78 -12.62 -8.18
C GLU A 117 -5.96 -11.65 -8.18
N ALA A 118 -6.79 -11.67 -7.12
CA ALA A 118 -7.88 -10.72 -6.96
C ALA A 118 -7.39 -9.26 -6.96
N MET A 119 -6.23 -8.98 -6.38
CA MET A 119 -5.56 -7.67 -6.44
C MET A 119 -5.13 -7.27 -7.85
N GLY A 120 -4.54 -8.21 -8.60
CA GLY A 120 -4.07 -7.95 -9.96
C GLY A 120 -5.22 -7.71 -10.94
N GLU A 121 -6.21 -8.60 -10.91
CA GLU A 121 -7.31 -8.66 -11.88
C GLU A 121 -8.51 -7.79 -11.48
N ARG A 122 -8.61 -7.37 -10.20
CA ARG A 122 -9.75 -6.64 -9.63
C ARG A 122 -11.09 -7.37 -9.78
N GLN A 123 -11.04 -8.68 -9.89
CA GLN A 123 -12.19 -9.57 -10.00
C GLN A 123 -11.83 -10.93 -9.41
N VAL A 124 -12.85 -11.75 -9.18
CA VAL A 124 -12.71 -13.12 -8.70
C VAL A 124 -13.51 -14.02 -9.61
N SER A 125 -12.91 -15.12 -10.07
CA SER A 125 -13.57 -16.12 -10.90
C SER A 125 -13.84 -17.39 -10.10
N ILE A 126 -15.10 -17.80 -9.97
CA ILE A 126 -15.53 -18.99 -9.24
C ILE A 126 -16.51 -19.77 -10.13
N ASP A 127 -16.27 -21.07 -10.30
CA ASP A 127 -17.09 -21.97 -11.12
C ASP A 127 -17.41 -21.46 -12.55
N GLY A 128 -16.46 -20.74 -13.14
CA GLY A 128 -16.58 -20.17 -14.49
C GLY A 128 -17.29 -18.81 -14.56
N GLU A 129 -17.86 -18.33 -13.46
CA GLU A 129 -18.44 -16.98 -13.38
C GLU A 129 -17.44 -15.98 -12.81
N THR A 130 -17.39 -14.79 -13.42
CA THR A 130 -16.51 -13.69 -12.98
C THR A 130 -17.30 -12.66 -12.20
N HIS A 131 -16.85 -12.35 -10.99
CA HIS A 131 -17.44 -11.35 -10.12
C HIS A 131 -16.49 -10.18 -9.92
N PRO A 132 -16.86 -8.95 -10.34
CA PRO A 132 -16.02 -7.77 -10.14
C PRO A 132 -15.93 -7.40 -8.66
N LEU A 133 -14.75 -6.91 -8.25
CA LEU A 133 -14.56 -6.31 -6.93
C LEU A 133 -15.14 -4.89 -6.88
N PRO A 134 -15.42 -4.34 -5.68
CA PRO A 134 -15.92 -2.97 -5.54
C PRO A 134 -14.98 -1.92 -6.17
N ASP A 135 -15.50 -0.83 -6.71
CA ASP A 135 -14.68 0.31 -7.11
C ASP A 135 -14.91 1.49 -6.15
N PRO A 136 -13.89 2.05 -5.48
CA PRO A 136 -12.50 1.60 -5.46
C PRO A 136 -12.32 0.34 -4.60
N PHE A 137 -11.30 -0.43 -4.96
CA PHE A 137 -10.80 -1.61 -4.25
C PHE A 137 -9.35 -1.36 -3.82
N PHE A 138 -9.09 -1.44 -2.52
CA PHE A 138 -7.81 -1.16 -1.89
C PHE A 138 -7.45 -2.24 -0.88
N VAL A 139 -6.19 -2.68 -0.91
CA VAL A 139 -5.68 -3.72 -0.02
C VAL A 139 -4.50 -3.16 0.74
N ILE A 140 -4.56 -3.30 2.06
CA ILE A 140 -3.44 -3.10 2.96
C ILE A 140 -3.07 -4.48 3.49
N ALA A 141 -1.95 -5.03 3.06
CA ALA A 141 -1.42 -6.26 3.63
C ALA A 141 -0.42 -5.91 4.74
N THR A 142 -0.28 -6.76 5.75
CA THR A 142 0.75 -6.62 6.77
C THR A 142 1.65 -7.85 6.78
N GLN A 143 2.93 -7.65 7.06
CA GLN A 143 3.86 -8.72 7.36
C GLN A 143 4.72 -8.36 8.56
N ASN A 144 5.12 -9.39 9.32
CA ASN A 144 6.00 -9.26 10.46
C ASN A 144 7.37 -9.86 10.10
N PRO A 145 8.44 -9.04 9.97
CA PRO A 145 9.74 -9.52 9.49
C PRO A 145 10.51 -10.37 10.51
N VAL A 146 10.09 -10.37 11.78
CA VAL A 146 10.79 -11.08 12.88
C VAL A 146 10.27 -12.51 13.08
N GLU A 147 9.12 -12.83 12.49
CA GLU A 147 8.47 -14.12 12.70
C GLU A 147 9.01 -15.15 11.72
N HIS A 148 9.88 -16.05 12.22
CA HIS A 148 10.57 -17.05 11.39
C HIS A 148 9.89 -18.43 11.38
N HIS A 149 8.92 -18.68 12.26
CA HIS A 149 8.27 -19.98 12.38
C HIS A 149 6.90 -20.00 11.71
N GLY A 150 6.71 -20.92 10.76
CA GLY A 150 5.41 -21.13 10.11
C GLY A 150 5.00 -20.02 9.15
N VAL A 151 5.97 -19.32 8.56
CA VAL A 151 5.75 -18.28 7.55
C VAL A 151 6.19 -18.75 6.16
N ASN A 152 5.49 -18.27 5.14
CA ASN A 152 5.78 -18.43 3.73
C ASN A 152 6.10 -17.05 3.16
N ASP A 153 7.36 -16.83 2.79
CA ASP A 153 7.79 -15.59 2.17
C ASP A 153 7.06 -15.36 0.85
N LEU A 154 6.69 -14.11 0.60
CA LEU A 154 6.12 -13.70 -0.67
C LEU A 154 7.23 -13.70 -1.74
N PRO A 155 7.10 -14.49 -2.82
CA PRO A 155 7.99 -14.40 -3.96
C PRO A 155 8.03 -12.97 -4.53
N GLU A 156 9.13 -12.56 -5.14
CA GLU A 156 9.29 -11.19 -5.65
C GLU A 156 8.24 -10.83 -6.72
N ALA A 157 7.83 -11.81 -7.53
CA ALA A 157 6.73 -11.66 -8.49
C ALA A 157 5.37 -11.36 -7.82
N GLN A 158 5.18 -11.78 -6.58
CA GLN A 158 4.01 -11.47 -5.78
C GLN A 158 4.13 -10.09 -5.13
N LEU A 159 5.31 -9.74 -4.60
CA LEU A 159 5.59 -8.43 -4.03
C LEU A 159 5.40 -7.29 -5.05
N ASP A 160 5.68 -7.52 -6.34
CA ASP A 160 5.48 -6.54 -7.42
C ASP A 160 4.01 -6.03 -7.54
N ARG A 161 3.03 -6.79 -7.01
CA ARG A 161 1.61 -6.38 -6.96
C ARG A 161 1.31 -5.31 -5.91
N PHE A 162 2.17 -5.14 -4.91
CA PHE A 162 2.07 -4.02 -3.97
C PHE A 162 2.77 -2.79 -4.56
N GLN A 163 2.09 -1.66 -4.56
CA GLN A 163 2.62 -0.42 -5.12
C GLN A 163 3.74 0.16 -4.27
N ILE A 164 3.53 0.15 -2.96
CA ILE A 164 4.51 0.59 -1.98
C ILE A 164 4.63 -0.38 -0.82
N MET A 165 5.81 -0.39 -0.24
CA MET A 165 6.09 -0.99 1.06
C MET A 165 6.47 0.11 2.04
N VAL A 166 5.78 0.19 3.17
CA VAL A 166 6.00 1.23 4.19
C VAL A 166 5.98 0.63 5.60
N SER A 167 6.63 1.32 6.53
CA SER A 167 6.62 1.03 7.97
C SER A 167 6.01 2.23 8.71
N LEU A 168 5.19 1.94 9.72
CA LEU A 168 4.66 2.92 10.68
C LEU A 168 5.70 3.21 11.78
N GLY A 169 6.41 2.18 12.23
CA GLY A 169 7.32 2.24 13.38
C GLY A 169 6.61 2.49 14.71
N TYR A 170 7.35 2.39 15.81
CA TYR A 170 6.83 2.75 17.14
C TYR A 170 6.51 4.23 17.23
N ALA A 171 5.54 4.56 18.08
CA ALA A 171 5.28 5.95 18.43
C ALA A 171 6.37 6.44 19.40
N ASP A 172 6.71 7.72 19.37
CA ASP A 172 7.62 8.27 20.37
C ASP A 172 6.95 8.36 21.75
N ALA A 173 7.73 8.66 22.80
CA ALA A 173 7.20 8.70 24.17
C ALA A 173 6.06 9.71 24.37
N GLN A 174 6.04 10.83 23.62
CA GLN A 174 4.96 11.82 23.71
C GLN A 174 3.72 11.34 22.96
N GLU A 175 3.90 10.74 21.79
CA GLU A 175 2.85 10.12 21.00
C GLU A 175 2.20 8.95 21.75
N GLU A 176 2.98 8.08 22.39
CA GLU A 176 2.49 6.99 23.24
C GLU A 176 1.70 7.51 24.43
N LYS A 177 2.21 8.53 25.13
CA LYS A 177 1.50 9.17 26.23
C LYS A 177 0.14 9.71 25.77
N ARG A 178 0.11 10.36 24.60
CA ARG A 178 -1.14 10.88 24.03
C ARG A 178 -2.10 9.76 23.63
N LEU A 179 -1.60 8.67 23.05
CA LEU A 179 -2.40 7.48 22.74
C LEU A 179 -3.06 6.89 24.00
N VAL A 180 -2.33 6.85 25.12
CA VAL A 180 -2.87 6.41 26.41
C VAL A 180 -3.95 7.37 26.89
N MET A 181 -3.69 8.68 26.87
CA MET A 181 -4.65 9.70 27.31
C MET A 181 -5.95 9.68 26.49
N ASP A 182 -5.85 9.65 25.16
CA ASP A 182 -7.01 9.69 24.26
C ASP A 182 -7.88 8.42 24.40
N ARG A 183 -7.30 7.29 24.81
CA ARG A 183 -8.00 6.00 24.97
C ARG A 183 -8.53 5.72 26.38
N GLN A 184 -8.27 6.60 27.36
CA GLN A 184 -8.80 6.41 28.73
C GLN A 184 -10.32 6.52 28.82
N HIS A 185 -10.96 7.24 27.89
CA HIS A 185 -12.38 7.52 27.95
C HIS A 185 -13.20 6.82 26.86
N THR A 186 -12.77 6.87 25.60
CA THR A 186 -13.52 6.28 24.47
C THR A 186 -12.57 5.94 23.33
N ASP A 187 -12.83 4.86 22.59
CA ASP A 187 -12.06 4.53 21.38
C ASP A 187 -12.25 5.63 20.32
N PRO A 188 -11.20 6.39 19.95
CA PRO A 188 -11.31 7.47 18.97
C PRO A 188 -11.87 7.02 17.63
N LEU A 189 -11.68 5.73 17.28
CA LEU A 189 -12.22 5.16 16.06
C LEU A 189 -13.75 5.11 16.04
N GLN A 190 -14.39 4.90 17.20
CA GLN A 190 -15.86 4.89 17.32
C GLN A 190 -16.47 6.30 17.18
N LEU A 191 -15.66 7.33 17.42
CA LEU A 191 -16.06 8.73 17.32
C LEU A 191 -15.84 9.32 15.92
N LEU A 192 -15.15 8.60 15.04
CA LEU A 192 -14.95 9.06 13.67
C LEU A 192 -16.28 9.15 12.92
N LYS A 193 -16.49 10.32 12.30
CA LYS A 193 -17.53 10.51 11.30
C LYS A 193 -16.87 10.50 9.92
N PRO A 194 -17.50 9.90 8.91
CA PRO A 194 -16.98 9.93 7.56
C PRO A 194 -16.94 11.38 7.05
N VAL A 195 -15.86 11.73 6.35
CA VAL A 195 -15.70 13.04 5.69
C VAL A 195 -16.09 12.98 4.21
N THR A 196 -16.18 11.78 3.64
CA THR A 196 -16.66 11.52 2.29
C THR A 196 -17.27 10.12 2.19
N ASP A 197 -17.97 9.84 1.10
CA ASP A 197 -18.41 8.52 0.70
C ASP A 197 -17.56 7.96 -0.45
N VAL A 198 -17.98 6.80 -0.98
CA VAL A 198 -17.35 6.12 -2.11
C VAL A 198 -17.33 6.99 -3.38
N GLU A 199 -18.39 7.75 -3.64
CA GLU A 199 -18.47 8.63 -4.81
C GLU A 199 -17.49 9.80 -4.72
N GLY A 200 -17.38 10.43 -3.54
CA GLY A 200 -16.37 11.46 -3.31
C GLY A 200 -14.95 10.92 -3.41
N LEU A 201 -14.70 9.69 -2.94
CA LEU A 201 -13.41 9.04 -3.14
C LEU A 201 -13.13 8.76 -4.64
N ARG A 202 -14.12 8.32 -5.42
CA ARG A 202 -13.98 8.15 -6.88
C ARG A 202 -13.65 9.46 -7.60
N ARG A 203 -14.33 10.56 -7.24
CA ARG A 203 -14.01 11.90 -7.77
C ARG A 203 -12.58 12.30 -7.43
N LEU A 204 -12.15 12.06 -6.19
CA LEU A 204 -10.79 12.36 -5.75
C LEU A 204 -9.72 11.55 -6.50
N ILE A 205 -9.98 10.26 -6.75
CA ILE A 205 -9.14 9.42 -7.63
C ILE A 205 -9.08 10.00 -9.04
N GLY A 206 -10.20 10.49 -9.58
CA GLY A 206 -10.26 11.17 -10.88
C GLY A 206 -9.35 12.39 -10.95
N SER A 207 -9.30 13.20 -9.89
CA SER A 207 -8.45 14.41 -9.82
C SER A 207 -6.94 14.11 -9.86
N VAL A 208 -6.51 12.89 -9.53
CA VAL A 208 -5.09 12.48 -9.70
C VAL A 208 -4.66 12.57 -11.16
N LEU A 209 -5.56 12.29 -12.10
CA LEU A 209 -5.27 12.33 -13.54
C LEU A 209 -5.07 13.76 -14.06
N GLU A 210 -5.59 14.77 -13.36
CA GLU A 210 -5.44 16.19 -13.69
C GLU A 210 -4.07 16.76 -13.27
N VAL A 211 -3.34 16.06 -12.39
CA VAL A 211 -2.00 16.48 -11.93
C VAL A 211 -1.00 16.35 -13.07
N LYS A 212 -0.32 17.44 -13.40
CA LYS A 212 0.62 17.49 -14.52
C LYS A 212 1.92 16.74 -14.21
N VAL A 213 2.41 16.00 -15.18
CA VAL A 213 3.76 15.40 -15.18
C VAL A 213 4.46 15.85 -16.45
N ALA A 214 5.59 16.55 -16.31
CA ALA A 214 6.41 16.92 -17.45
C ALA A 214 7.08 15.68 -18.05
N GLU A 215 7.32 15.68 -19.37
CA GLU A 215 7.99 14.59 -20.08
C GLU A 215 9.35 14.25 -19.45
N ALA A 216 10.15 15.28 -19.13
CA ALA A 216 11.44 15.10 -18.44
C ALA A 216 11.33 14.35 -17.09
N LEU A 217 10.20 14.46 -16.38
CA LEU A 217 9.96 13.70 -15.14
C LEU A 217 9.54 12.26 -15.42
N ILE A 218 8.85 12.00 -16.53
CA ILE A 218 8.56 10.64 -17.00
C ILE A 218 9.88 9.97 -17.36
N ASP A 219 10.74 10.64 -18.12
CA ASP A 219 12.08 10.17 -18.48
C ASP A 219 12.94 9.95 -17.24
N TYR A 220 12.86 10.85 -16.26
CA TYR A 220 13.53 10.64 -14.97
C TYR A 220 13.04 9.38 -14.27
N GLY A 221 11.72 9.18 -14.16
CA GLY A 221 11.14 7.95 -13.58
C GLY A 221 11.55 6.67 -14.34
N VAL A 222 11.64 6.72 -15.67
CA VAL A 222 12.19 5.63 -16.49
C VAL A 222 13.65 5.41 -16.16
N GLY A 223 14.44 6.48 -16.05
CA GLY A 223 15.86 6.46 -15.68
C GLY A 223 16.11 5.81 -14.33
N LEU A 224 15.35 6.19 -13.30
CA LEU A 224 15.42 5.61 -11.95
C LEU A 224 15.21 4.08 -11.99
N VAL A 225 14.14 3.64 -12.65
CA VAL A 225 13.83 2.20 -12.76
C VAL A 225 14.87 1.47 -13.62
N ARG A 226 15.30 2.05 -14.73
CA ARG A 226 16.30 1.45 -15.63
C ARG A 226 17.65 1.29 -14.94
N ALA A 227 18.05 2.24 -14.10
CA ALA A 227 19.30 2.17 -13.34
C ALA A 227 19.35 0.93 -12.44
N THR A 228 18.20 0.46 -11.91
CA THR A 228 18.15 -0.79 -11.14
C THR A 228 18.49 -2.03 -11.97
N ARG A 229 18.19 -2.02 -13.28
CA ARG A 229 18.47 -3.16 -14.18
C ARG A 229 19.90 -3.17 -14.72
N SER A 230 20.60 -2.04 -14.66
CA SER A 230 22.00 -1.91 -15.11
C SER A 230 23.01 -1.93 -13.95
N SER A 231 22.55 -1.82 -12.71
CA SER A 231 23.42 -1.80 -11.54
C SER A 231 23.98 -3.18 -11.22
N LYS A 232 25.27 -3.24 -10.89
CA LYS A 232 25.94 -4.46 -10.43
C LYS A 232 25.57 -4.86 -8.99
N LEU A 233 24.90 -3.97 -8.25
CA LEU A 233 24.41 -4.26 -6.89
C LEU A 233 23.22 -5.21 -6.90
N LEU A 234 22.56 -5.37 -8.04
CA LEU A 234 21.32 -6.13 -8.19
C LEU A 234 21.50 -7.26 -9.22
N GLU A 235 21.02 -8.45 -8.90
CA GLU A 235 20.89 -9.57 -9.82
C GLU A 235 19.66 -9.38 -10.73
N VAL A 236 18.55 -8.92 -10.13
CA VAL A 236 17.31 -8.60 -10.83
C VAL A 236 16.87 -7.19 -10.45
N GLY A 237 16.73 -6.33 -11.47
CA GLY A 237 16.20 -4.98 -11.31
C GLY A 237 14.68 -4.92 -11.44
N ALA A 238 14.11 -3.75 -11.16
CA ALA A 238 12.67 -3.55 -11.16
C ALA A 238 12.03 -3.66 -12.56
N SER A 239 10.79 -4.14 -12.59
CA SER A 239 9.98 -4.33 -13.80
C SER A 239 9.58 -3.00 -14.47
N THR A 240 9.14 -3.04 -15.73
CA THR A 240 8.59 -1.85 -16.42
C THR A 240 7.30 -1.33 -15.77
N ARG A 241 6.53 -2.21 -15.13
CA ARG A 241 5.35 -1.86 -14.35
C ARG A 241 5.70 -0.89 -13.21
N CYS A 242 6.92 -0.98 -12.68
CA CYS A 242 7.40 -0.10 -11.64
C CYS A 242 7.38 1.38 -12.06
N THR A 243 7.75 1.70 -13.30
CA THR A 243 7.73 3.09 -13.80
C THR A 243 6.30 3.66 -13.81
N LEU A 244 5.34 2.91 -14.35
CA LEU A 244 3.93 3.32 -14.38
C LEU A 244 3.40 3.59 -12.98
N GLN A 245 3.71 2.69 -12.04
CA GLN A 245 3.29 2.81 -10.66
C GLN A 245 3.95 3.97 -9.91
N LEU A 246 5.25 4.20 -10.14
CA LEU A 246 6.00 5.29 -9.53
C LEU A 246 5.47 6.65 -10.00
N VAL A 247 5.28 6.84 -11.31
CA VAL A 247 4.78 8.10 -11.87
C VAL A 247 3.34 8.38 -11.41
N ARG A 248 2.46 7.37 -11.43
CA ARG A 248 1.08 7.55 -10.94
C ARG A 248 1.03 7.84 -9.44
N LEU A 249 1.90 7.20 -8.66
CA LEU A 249 2.04 7.50 -7.23
C LEU A 249 2.56 8.92 -7.01
N ALA A 250 3.50 9.39 -7.83
CA ALA A 250 4.03 10.76 -7.75
C ALA A 250 2.95 11.81 -8.04
N GLN A 251 2.08 11.60 -9.03
CA GLN A 251 0.91 12.46 -9.27
C GLN A 251 -0.01 12.51 -8.05
N SER A 252 -0.31 11.33 -7.50
CA SER A 252 -1.17 11.21 -6.33
C SER A 252 -0.54 11.87 -5.09
N HIS A 253 0.77 11.69 -4.89
CA HIS A 253 1.53 12.33 -3.83
C HIS A 253 1.55 13.85 -3.98
N ALA A 254 1.71 14.38 -5.20
CA ALA A 254 1.60 15.80 -5.47
C ALA A 254 0.20 16.34 -5.11
N LEU A 255 -0.87 15.65 -5.51
CA LEU A 255 -2.26 15.99 -5.13
C LEU A 255 -2.41 16.03 -3.60
N VAL A 256 -1.92 14.98 -2.93
CA VAL A 256 -2.00 14.83 -1.47
C VAL A 256 -1.23 15.95 -0.75
N ASN A 257 -0.23 16.55 -1.39
CA ASN A 257 0.55 17.67 -0.86
C ASN A 257 0.15 19.02 -1.47
N ARG A 258 -1.11 19.16 -1.90
CA ARG A 258 -1.69 20.42 -2.43
C ARG A 258 -0.98 20.97 -3.68
N ARG A 259 -0.40 20.11 -4.50
CA ARG A 259 0.26 20.49 -5.77
C ARG A 259 -0.50 19.93 -6.97
N THR A 260 -0.54 20.73 -8.04
CA THR A 260 -1.14 20.35 -9.33
C THR A 260 -0.11 19.82 -10.33
N TYR A 261 1.13 19.60 -9.89
CA TYR A 261 2.24 19.11 -10.71
C TYR A 261 3.22 18.29 -9.86
N VAL A 262 3.85 17.31 -10.51
CA VAL A 262 4.92 16.48 -9.93
C VAL A 262 6.25 17.25 -9.95
N ILE A 263 7.07 17.06 -8.92
CA ILE A 263 8.46 17.55 -8.86
C ILE A 263 9.44 16.36 -8.81
N PRO A 264 10.73 16.55 -9.15
CA PRO A 264 11.73 15.47 -9.12
C PRO A 264 11.82 14.76 -7.77
N ASP A 265 11.70 15.51 -6.67
CA ASP A 265 11.77 14.98 -5.31
C ASP A 265 10.63 13.99 -4.99
N ASP A 266 9.46 14.13 -5.63
CA ASP A 266 8.39 13.13 -5.49
C ASP A 266 8.86 11.76 -5.98
N LEU A 267 9.44 11.72 -7.19
CA LEU A 267 9.90 10.48 -7.80
C LEU A 267 11.04 9.87 -6.99
N LYS A 268 12.01 10.68 -6.56
CA LYS A 268 13.17 10.21 -5.82
C LYS A 268 12.79 9.68 -4.44
N MET A 269 11.95 10.40 -3.68
CA MET A 269 11.47 9.96 -2.38
C MET A 269 10.63 8.69 -2.49
N LEU A 270 9.65 8.67 -3.41
CA LEU A 270 8.75 7.52 -3.57
C LEU A 270 9.47 6.29 -4.10
N ALA A 271 10.58 6.44 -4.83
CA ALA A 271 11.38 5.32 -5.28
C ALA A 271 11.90 4.44 -4.12
N HIS A 272 12.16 5.01 -2.94
CA HIS A 272 12.52 4.26 -1.72
C HIS A 272 11.36 3.42 -1.14
N HIS A 273 10.12 3.69 -1.54
CA HIS A 273 8.95 2.90 -1.13
C HIS A 273 8.48 1.94 -2.22
N VAL A 274 8.86 2.20 -3.48
CA VAL A 274 8.37 1.49 -4.66
C VAL A 274 9.35 0.43 -5.17
N LEU A 275 10.66 0.67 -5.07
CA LEU A 275 11.70 -0.20 -5.64
C LEU A 275 12.18 -1.35 -4.75
N PRO A 276 12.39 -1.19 -3.43
CA PRO A 276 13.12 -2.17 -2.63
C PRO A 276 12.52 -3.57 -2.66
N HIS A 277 11.20 -3.71 -2.60
CA HIS A 277 10.51 -5.00 -2.68
C HIS A 277 10.40 -5.59 -4.10
N ARG A 278 11.02 -4.94 -5.10
CA ARG A 278 11.01 -5.35 -6.52
C ARG A 278 12.39 -5.61 -7.10
N VAL A 279 13.41 -5.63 -6.25
CA VAL A 279 14.79 -5.89 -6.67
C VAL A 279 15.38 -7.04 -5.86
N THR A 280 16.25 -7.79 -6.50
CA THR A 280 17.04 -8.86 -5.88
C THR A 280 18.49 -8.41 -5.81
N PRO A 281 19.07 -8.23 -4.62
CA PRO A 281 20.48 -7.92 -4.48
C PRO A 281 21.36 -9.03 -5.04
N ALA A 282 22.48 -8.67 -5.69
CA ALA A 282 23.46 -9.62 -6.23
C ALA A 282 24.33 -10.27 -5.14
N SER A 283 24.31 -9.72 -3.92
CA SER A 283 25.05 -10.21 -2.77
C SER A 283 24.17 -10.28 -1.53
N ALA A 284 24.52 -11.20 -0.63
CA ALA A 284 23.90 -11.27 0.69
C ALA A 284 24.15 -9.98 1.50
N PRO A 285 23.24 -9.64 2.43
CA PRO A 285 23.47 -8.55 3.38
C PRO A 285 24.71 -8.83 4.24
N GLY A 286 25.37 -7.75 4.69
CA GLY A 286 26.45 -7.84 5.67
C GLY A 286 25.96 -8.33 7.04
N GLU A 287 26.89 -8.71 7.92
CA GLU A 287 26.55 -9.12 9.29
C GLU A 287 25.73 -8.04 10.02
N GLY A 288 24.62 -8.46 10.63
CA GLY A 288 23.74 -7.59 11.41
C GLY A 288 22.73 -6.76 10.59
N MET A 289 22.72 -6.89 9.26
CA MET A 289 21.78 -6.18 8.39
C MET A 289 20.66 -7.10 7.89
N SER A 290 19.41 -6.63 7.94
CA SER A 290 18.29 -7.37 7.35
C SER A 290 18.28 -7.27 5.83
N MET A 291 17.66 -8.25 5.16
CA MET A 291 17.48 -8.21 3.70
C MET A 291 16.72 -6.95 3.24
N THR A 292 15.71 -6.52 3.99
CA THR A 292 14.95 -5.29 3.71
C THR A 292 15.85 -4.06 3.76
N GLN A 293 16.69 -3.95 4.81
CA GLN A 293 17.65 -2.83 4.94
C GLN A 293 18.66 -2.84 3.80
N TRP A 294 19.16 -4.01 3.43
CA TRP A 294 20.11 -4.13 2.32
C TRP A 294 19.50 -3.73 0.97
N LYS A 295 18.27 -4.17 0.69
CA LYS A 295 17.52 -3.72 -0.50
C LYS A 295 17.35 -2.20 -0.53
N GLN A 296 17.07 -1.58 0.62
CA GLN A 296 16.97 -0.12 0.75
C GLN A 296 18.31 0.59 0.46
N GLU A 297 19.42 0.08 0.97
CA GLU A 297 20.75 0.65 0.72
C GLU A 297 21.18 0.53 -0.75
N CYS A 298 20.98 -0.64 -1.37
CA CYS A 298 21.23 -0.84 -2.80
C CYS A 298 20.45 0.17 -3.64
N VAL A 299 19.15 0.32 -3.36
CA VAL A 299 18.29 1.29 -4.06
C VAL A 299 18.79 2.71 -3.81
N SER A 300 19.09 3.09 -2.56
CA SER A 300 19.57 4.43 -2.23
C SER A 300 20.86 4.80 -2.97
N SER A 301 21.79 3.85 -3.06
CA SER A 301 23.04 4.01 -3.82
C SER A 301 22.75 4.28 -5.30
N ILE A 302 21.92 3.45 -5.92
CA ILE A 302 21.52 3.58 -7.34
C ILE A 302 20.83 4.93 -7.60
N LEU A 303 19.87 5.32 -6.74
CA LEU A 303 19.12 6.57 -6.89
C LEU A 303 20.00 7.82 -6.74
N SER A 304 21.14 7.72 -6.06
CA SER A 304 22.09 8.83 -5.91
C SER A 304 22.87 9.14 -7.19
N GLU A 305 23.04 8.14 -8.06
CA GLU A 305 23.79 8.25 -9.32
C GLU A 305 22.92 8.80 -10.46
N VAL A 306 21.60 8.59 -10.40
CA VAL A 306 20.68 9.04 -11.46
C VAL A 306 20.34 10.52 -11.27
N ARG A 307 20.84 11.35 -12.19
CA ARG A 307 20.50 12.78 -12.25
C ARG A 307 19.33 13.01 -13.19
N LEU A 308 18.51 14.00 -12.85
CA LEU A 308 17.60 14.60 -13.83
C LEU A 308 18.47 15.22 -14.93
N GLN A 309 18.28 14.81 -16.17
CA GLN A 309 18.91 15.50 -17.29
C GLN A 309 18.23 16.86 -17.43
N ASP A 310 19.02 17.93 -17.53
CA ASP A 310 18.49 19.28 -17.72
C ASP A 310 17.63 19.27 -19.00
N ALA A 311 16.35 19.61 -18.84
CA ALA A 311 15.38 19.75 -19.91
C ALA A 311 15.48 21.12 -20.59
#